data_AF-A0A963Q1G5-F1
#
_entry.id   AF-A0A963Q1G5-F1
#
_cell.length_a   1.000
_cell.length_b   1.000
_cell.length_c   1.000
_cell.angle_alpha   90.00
_cell.angle_beta   90.00
_cell.angle_gamma   90.00
#
_symmetry.space_group_name_H-M   'P 1'
#
loop_
_entity.id
_entity.type
_entity.pdbx_description
1 polymer ?
#
loop_
_entity_poly.entity_id
_entity_poly.type
_entity_poly.pdbx_seq_one_letter_code
_entity_poly.pdbx_strand_id
1 'polypeptide(L)' 'LRLQAPDYPLWRDFAYEYEHDRLAIDLINGSPLLREWVDDTTRPPAELEALAAADEAAWRAARAPFLLYGDT' A
#
# COMPACT_ATOMS: atom_id res chain seq x y z
N LEU A 1 11.07 2.23 14.36
CA LEU A 1 10.57 3.63 14.28
C LEU A 1 9.33 3.85 15.14
N ARG A 2 8.14 3.33 14.82
CA ARG A 2 6.94 3.59 15.65
C ARG A 2 7.04 3.16 17.12
N LEU A 3 7.82 2.13 17.42
CA LEU A 3 8.12 1.71 18.80
C LEU A 3 9.37 2.38 19.41
N GLN A 4 10.26 2.93 18.58
CA GLN A 4 11.59 3.40 19.02
C GLN A 4 11.70 4.93 19.07
N ALA A 5 10.96 5.62 18.22
CA ALA A 5 10.87 7.06 18.13
C ALA A 5 9.42 7.43 17.73
N PRO A 6 8.47 7.36 18.67
CA PRO A 6 7.05 7.56 18.39
C PRO A 6 6.72 8.91 17.76
N ASP A 7 7.46 9.95 18.13
CA ASP A 7 7.28 11.32 17.63
C ASP A 7 7.94 11.56 16.27
N TYR A 8 8.61 10.56 15.69
CA TYR A 8 9.24 10.73 14.38
C TYR A 8 8.17 10.88 13.30
N PRO A 9 8.17 11.98 12.53
CA PRO A 9 7.20 12.21 11.47
C PRO A 9 7.51 11.28 10.29
N LEU A 10 6.95 10.07 10.33
CA LEU A 10 7.18 9.02 9.33
C LEU A 10 6.63 9.44 7.96
N TRP A 11 5.47 10.11 7.96
CA TRP A 11 4.81 10.54 6.75
C TRP A 11 5.22 11.95 6.39
N ARG A 12 5.47 12.11 5.10
CA ARG A 12 5.90 13.37 4.55
C ARG A 12 4.67 14.16 4.12
N ASP A 13 4.47 15.30 4.78
CA ASP A 13 3.36 16.21 4.55
C ASP A 13 3.83 17.44 3.75
N PHE A 14 3.87 17.28 2.43
CA PHE A 14 4.11 18.34 1.46
C PHE A 14 3.34 18.05 0.17
N ALA A 15 3.17 19.06 -0.68
CA ALA A 15 2.62 18.87 -2.03
C ALA A 15 3.49 17.92 -2.86
N TYR A 16 2.91 16.81 -3.31
CA TYR A 16 3.59 15.78 -4.09
C TYR A 16 3.20 15.91 -5.55
N GLU A 17 4.13 16.38 -6.38
CA GLU A 17 3.86 16.75 -7.77
C GLU A 17 2.69 17.74 -7.88
N TYR A 18 1.57 17.30 -8.45
CA TYR A 18 0.34 18.10 -8.62
C TYR A 18 -0.72 17.78 -7.56
N GLU A 19 -0.45 16.84 -6.66
CA GLU A 19 -1.33 16.46 -5.56
C GLU A 19 -1.05 17.32 -4.33
N HIS A 20 -2.11 17.89 -3.77
CA HIS A 20 -2.05 18.83 -2.66
C HIS A 20 -2.94 18.43 -1.49
N ASP A 21 -3.87 17.50 -1.69
CA ASP A 21 -4.88 17.13 -0.69
C ASP A 21 -4.57 15.78 -0.03
N ARG A 22 -3.86 14.89 -0.74
CA ARG A 22 -3.49 13.55 -0.24
C ARG A 22 -2.03 13.48 0.13
N LEU A 23 -1.73 12.74 1.21
CA LEU A 23 -0.36 12.34 1.52
C LEU A 23 0.23 11.54 0.35
N ALA A 24 1.52 11.75 0.07
CA ALA A 24 2.21 11.10 -1.03
C ALA A 24 2.08 9.55 -0.99
N ILE A 25 2.10 8.95 0.20
CA ILE A 25 1.93 7.51 0.37
C ILE A 25 0.53 7.03 -0.06
N ASP A 26 -0.52 7.78 0.28
CA ASP A 26 -1.90 7.43 -0.08
C ASP A 26 -2.14 7.62 -1.58
N LEU A 27 -1.49 8.62 -2.18
CA LEU A 27 -1.51 8.84 -3.62
C LEU A 27 -0.83 7.69 -4.38
N ILE A 28 0.41 7.37 -4.02
CA ILE A 28 1.23 6.35 -4.71
C ILE A 28 0.58 4.96 -4.55
N ASN A 29 0.10 4.65 -3.35
CA ASN A 29 -0.56 3.38 -3.07
C ASN A 29 -2.02 3.33 -3.54
N GLY A 30 -2.60 4.48 -3.94
CA GLY A 30 -3.99 4.60 -4.37
C GLY A 30 -5.03 4.49 -3.25
N SER A 31 -4.62 4.35 -1.99
CA SER A 31 -5.49 4.28 -0.81
C SER A 31 -4.72 4.50 0.49
N PRO A 32 -5.40 4.87 1.60
CA PRO A 32 -4.77 5.01 2.91
C PRO A 32 -4.47 3.66 3.61
N LEU A 33 -4.95 2.53 3.06
CA LEU A 33 -4.92 1.24 3.76
C LEU A 33 -3.50 0.80 4.15
N LEU A 34 -2.52 0.99 3.28
CA LEU A 34 -1.12 0.66 3.59
C LEU A 34 -0.57 1.56 4.69
N ARG A 35 -0.85 2.87 4.61
CA ARG A 35 -0.43 3.84 5.63
C ARG A 35 -1.02 3.48 6.98
N GLU A 36 -2.32 3.20 7.02
CA GLU A 36 -3.05 2.81 8.24
C GLU A 36 -2.52 1.49 8.83
N TRP A 37 -2.17 0.52 7.99
CA TRP A 37 -1.51 -0.71 8.44
C TRP A 37 -0.12 -0.43 9.03
N VAL A 38 0.70 0.40 8.38
CA VAL A 38 2.00 0.82 8.94
C VAL A 38 1.81 1.61 10.25
N ASP A 39 0.72 2.36 10.35
CA ASP A 39 0.44 3.20 11.50
C ASP A 39 0.09 2.41 12.76
N ASP A 40 -0.56 1.26 12.58
CA ASP A 40 -0.96 0.37 13.64
C ASP A 40 0.14 -0.65 13.97
N THR A 41 0.88 -0.38 15.06
CA THR A 41 1.96 -1.25 15.53
C THR A 41 1.49 -2.62 16.03
N THR A 42 0.18 -2.85 16.16
CA THR A 42 -0.38 -4.13 16.60
C THR A 42 -0.70 -5.06 15.44
N ARG A 43 -0.75 -4.55 14.19
CA ARG A 43 -1.09 -5.35 13.02
C ARG A 43 0.09 -6.17 12.53
N PRO A 44 -0.08 -7.49 12.35
CA PRO A 44 0.98 -8.34 11.83
C PRO A 44 1.14 -8.18 10.31
N PRO A 45 2.31 -8.52 9.73
CA PRO A 45 2.52 -8.54 8.28
C PRO A 45 1.54 -9.43 7.51
N ALA A 46 1.08 -10.54 8.12
CA ALA A 46 0.12 -11.45 7.51
C ALA A 46 -1.23 -10.78 7.20
N GLU A 47 -1.59 -9.71 7.92
CA GLU A 47 -2.83 -8.99 7.63
C GLU A 47 -2.70 -8.13 6.37
N LEU A 48 -1.54 -7.52 6.14
CA LEU A 48 -1.27 -6.80 4.89
C LEU A 48 -1.28 -7.76 3.68
N GLU A 49 -0.70 -8.95 3.83
CA GLU A 49 -0.75 -9.99 2.80
C GLU A 49 -2.20 -10.37 2.47
N ALA A 50 -3.04 -10.56 3.49
CA ALA A 50 -4.45 -10.87 3.30
C ALA A 50 -5.21 -9.74 2.57
N LEU A 51 -4.87 -8.48 2.84
CA LEU A 51 -5.45 -7.32 2.13
C LEU A 51 -5.06 -7.33 0.65
N ALA A 52 -3.81 -7.64 0.32
CA ALA A 52 -3.31 -7.64 -1.05
C ALA A 52 -3.79 -8.86 -1.88
N ALA A 53 -3.91 -10.04 -1.25
CA ALA A 53 -4.17 -11.30 -1.94
C ALA A 53 -5.43 -11.30 -2.82
N ALA A 54 -6.50 -10.60 -2.40
CA ALA A 54 -7.74 -10.51 -3.16
C ALA A 54 -7.53 -9.75 -4.49
N ASP A 55 -6.85 -8.61 -4.44
CA ASP A 55 -6.56 -7.78 -5.61
C ASP A 55 -5.54 -8.46 -6.52
N GLU A 56 -4.54 -9.15 -5.96
CA GLU A 56 -3.60 -9.94 -6.74
C GLU A 56 -4.28 -11.07 -7.51
N ALA A 57 -5.20 -11.79 -6.86
CA ALA A 57 -5.98 -12.84 -7.51
C ALA A 57 -6.88 -12.27 -8.62
N ALA A 58 -7.55 -11.14 -8.35
CA ALA A 58 -8.36 -10.44 -9.33
C ALA A 58 -7.51 -9.96 -10.52
N TRP A 59 -6.32 -9.43 -10.26
CA TRP A 59 -5.39 -8.98 -11.29
C TRP A 59 -4.87 -10.14 -12.14
N ARG A 60 -4.49 -11.27 -11.52
CA ARG A 60 -4.09 -12.49 -12.24
C ARG A 60 -5.19 -12.97 -13.18
N ALA A 61 -6.44 -12.96 -12.73
CA ALA A 61 -7.59 -13.32 -13.56
C ALA A 61 -7.83 -12.31 -14.70
N ALA A 62 -7.79 -11.01 -14.39
CA ALA A 62 -8.03 -9.94 -15.36
C ALA A 62 -6.96 -9.89 -16.46
N ARG A 63 -5.68 -10.12 -16.10
CA ARG A 63 -4.57 -10.09 -17.06
C ARG A 63 -4.49 -11.35 -17.94
N ALA A 64 -5.05 -12.48 -17.50
CA ALA A 64 -4.88 -13.79 -18.13
C ALA A 64 -5.19 -13.82 -19.65
N PRO A 65 -6.26 -13.18 -20.16
CA PRO A 65 -6.55 -13.17 -21.60
C PRO A 65 -5.51 -12.44 -22.45
N PHE A 66 -4.64 -11.63 -21.84
CA PHE A 66 -3.68 -10.77 -22.52
C PHE A 66 -2.24 -11.28 -22.45
N LEU A 67 -2.00 -12.41 -21.77
CA LEU A 67 -0.66 -12.97 -21.62
C LEU A 67 -0.21 -13.67 -22.91
N LEU A 68 0.97 -13.27 -23.41
CA LEU A 68 1.62 -13.94 -24.56
C LEU A 68 2.52 -15.12 -24.13
N TYR A 69 2.91 -15.13 -22.86
CA TYR A 69 3.67 -16.20 -22.22
C TYR A 69 2.96 -16.55 -20.92
N GLY A 70 2.69 -17.84 -20.71
CA GLY A 70 2.02 -18.31 -19.51
C GLY A 70 2.88 -18.13 -18.26
N ASP A 71 2.24 -18.26 -17.10
CA ASP A 71 2.94 -18.40 -15.83
C ASP A 71 3.49 -19.85 -15.76
N THR A 72 4.68 -20.08 -16.36
CA THR A 72 5.43 -21.34 -16.24
C THR A 72 5.91 -21.60 -14.82
#